data_AF-X1HWJ5-F1
#
_entry.id   AF-X1HWJ5-F1
#
_cell.length_a   1.000
_cell.length_b   1.000
_cell.length_c   1.000
_cell.angle_alpha   90.00
_cell.angle_beta   90.00
_cell.angle_gamma   90.00
#
_symmetry.space_group_name_H-M   'P 1'
#
loop_
_entity.id
_entity.type
_entity.pdbx_description
1 polymer ?
#
loop_
_entity_poly.entity_id
_entity_poly.type
_entity_poly.pdbx_seq_one_letter_code
_entity_poly.pdbx_strand_id
1 'polypeptide(L)'
;MQAVIGRRVRLIVPVGLEKRVTGNLDELAERLNTPGSTGPRLYPVHCEIITELEAVFLLSGANAALIAGGGVCGAEGSVWLAIDGQPDELKSIKGIIDSIQNEPAFTLQ
;
A
#
# COMPACT_ATOMS: atom_id res chain seq x y z
N MET A 1 -5.74 4.32 -18.64
CA MET A 1 -6.98 4.29 -17.81
C MET A 1 -8.26 4.03 -18.61
N GLN A 2 -8.33 4.42 -19.88
CA GLN A 2 -9.51 4.28 -20.76
C GLN A 2 -10.14 2.86 -20.77
N ALA A 3 -9.33 1.81 -20.64
CA ALA A 3 -9.80 0.43 -20.62
C ALA A 3 -10.63 0.05 -19.38
N VAL A 4 -10.38 0.64 -18.21
CA VAL A 4 -11.13 0.32 -16.98
C VAL A 4 -12.55 0.85 -17.07
N ILE A 5 -12.68 2.15 -17.37
CA ILE A 5 -13.97 2.86 -17.47
C ILE A 5 -14.80 2.28 -18.62
N GLY A 6 -14.20 2.11 -19.81
CA GLY A 6 -14.91 1.58 -20.98
C GLY A 6 -15.43 0.15 -20.78
N ARG A 7 -14.73 -0.66 -19.99
CA ARG A 7 -15.13 -2.04 -19.67
C ARG A 7 -16.06 -2.15 -18.47
N ARG A 8 -16.35 -1.04 -17.76
CA ARG A 8 -17.17 -1.00 -16.54
C ARG A 8 -16.67 -1.97 -15.46
N VAL A 9 -15.35 -2.06 -15.28
CA VAL A 9 -14.72 -2.91 -14.26
C VAL A 9 -14.17 -2.09 -13.10
N ARG A 10 -14.01 -2.72 -11.94
CA ARG A 10 -13.31 -2.14 -10.78
C ARG A 10 -11.81 -2.32 -10.96
N LEU A 11 -11.05 -1.25 -10.75
CA LEU A 11 -9.59 -1.29 -10.69
C LEU A 11 -9.18 -1.29 -9.22
N ILE A 12 -8.68 -2.43 -8.73
CA ILE A 12 -8.10 -2.57 -7.40
C ILE A 12 -6.59 -2.45 -7.54
N VAL A 13 -5.97 -1.57 -6.76
CA VAL A 13 -4.51 -1.35 -6.77
C VAL A 13 -3.94 -1.61 -5.38
N PRO A 14 -2.98 -2.54 -5.24
CA PRO A 14 -2.26 -2.68 -3.99
C PRO A 14 -1.35 -1.47 -3.79
N VAL A 15 -1.50 -0.81 -2.64
CA VAL A 15 -0.69 0.35 -2.26
C VAL A 15 -0.09 0.05 -0.89
N GLY A 16 1.23 0.00 -0.86
CA GLY A 16 1.94 -0.19 0.40
C GLY A 16 1.78 1.00 1.33
N LEU A 17 1.61 0.72 2.62
CA LEU A 17 1.41 1.73 3.68
C LEU A 17 2.55 2.75 3.79
N GLU A 18 3.74 2.44 3.30
CA GLU A 18 4.89 3.34 3.27
C GLU A 18 4.73 4.47 2.24
N LYS A 19 3.91 4.26 1.21
CA LYS A 19 3.62 5.26 0.16
C LYS A 19 2.57 6.29 0.60
N ARG A 20 2.37 6.46 1.91
CA ARG A 20 1.33 7.31 2.50
C ARG A 20 1.44 8.76 2.07
N VAL A 21 0.35 9.30 1.54
CA VAL A 21 0.18 10.72 1.25
C VAL A 21 -0.89 11.28 2.20
N THR A 22 -0.52 12.25 3.01
CA THR A 22 -1.40 12.84 4.05
C THR A 22 -2.36 13.90 3.51
N GLY A 23 -2.15 14.37 2.27
CA GLY A 23 -2.96 15.40 1.62
C GLY A 23 -3.82 14.86 0.48
N ASN A 24 -4.61 15.75 -0.10
CA ASN A 24 -5.41 15.44 -1.29
C ASN A 24 -4.48 15.26 -2.51
N LEU A 25 -4.59 14.11 -3.19
CA LEU A 25 -3.76 13.79 -4.35
C LEU A 25 -4.01 14.71 -5.55
N ASP A 26 -5.23 15.20 -5.74
CA ASP A 26 -5.59 16.10 -6.84
C ASP A 26 -4.95 17.48 -6.63
N GLU A 27 -5.00 18.01 -5.40
CA GLU A 27 -4.33 19.28 -5.05
C GLU A 27 -2.81 19.17 -5.24
N LEU A 28 -2.22 18.04 -4.84
CA LEU A 28 -0.80 17.76 -5.04
C LEU A 28 -0.46 17.65 -6.53
N ALA A 29 -1.33 17.03 -7.33
CA ALA A 29 -1.13 16.88 -8.76
C ALA A 29 -1.23 18.23 -9.48
N GLU A 30 -2.21 19.06 -9.15
CA GLU A 30 -2.32 20.43 -9.67
C GLU A 30 -1.04 21.22 -9.40
N ARG A 31 -0.57 21.20 -8.16
CA ARG A 31 0.67 21.88 -7.76
C ARG A 31 1.90 21.37 -8.53
N LEU A 32 2.08 20.05 -8.62
CA LEU A 32 3.27 19.45 -9.25
C LEU A 32 3.24 19.56 -10.78
N ASN A 33 2.05 19.63 -11.37
CA ASN A 33 1.87 19.66 -12.82
C ASN A 33 1.65 21.08 -13.38
N THR A 34 1.69 22.10 -12.54
CA THR A 34 1.52 23.50 -12.96
C THR A 34 2.48 23.85 -14.13
N PRO A 35 2.00 24.50 -15.21
CA PRO A 35 2.84 24.89 -16.33
C PRO A 35 4.04 25.74 -15.88
N GLY A 36 5.23 25.41 -16.39
CA GLY A 36 6.48 26.09 -16.03
C GLY A 36 7.19 25.54 -14.78
N SER A 37 6.57 24.63 -14.00
CA SER A 37 7.25 23.95 -12.88
C SER A 37 8.34 22.98 -13.36
N THR A 38 9.36 22.74 -12.54
CA THR A 38 10.41 21.73 -12.77
C THR A 38 10.23 20.53 -11.82
N GLY A 39 10.90 19.40 -12.08
CA GLY A 39 10.85 18.20 -11.23
C GLY A 39 9.80 17.16 -11.64
N PRO A 40 9.63 16.07 -10.85
CA PRO A 40 8.68 15.01 -11.14
C PRO A 40 7.23 15.49 -11.21
N ARG A 41 6.41 14.75 -11.96
CA ARG A 41 4.97 14.99 -12.12
C ARG A 41 4.19 13.93 -11.37
N LEU A 42 2.99 14.29 -10.90
CA LEU A 42 2.11 13.38 -10.18
C LEU A 42 0.87 13.10 -11.03
N TYR A 43 0.56 11.82 -11.24
CA TYR A 43 -0.64 11.39 -11.92
C TYR A 43 -1.50 10.55 -10.98
N PRO A 44 -2.53 11.13 -10.33
CA PRO A 44 -3.43 10.39 -9.46
C PRO A 44 -4.21 9.35 -10.28
N VAL A 45 -4.11 8.09 -9.87
CA VAL A 45 -4.88 6.99 -10.48
C VAL A 45 -6.17 6.81 -9.71
N HIS A 46 -7.30 6.96 -10.40
CA HIS A 46 -8.62 6.66 -9.84
C HIS A 46 -8.78 5.14 -9.73
N CYS A 47 -8.75 4.63 -8.50
CA CYS A 47 -8.83 3.21 -8.20
C CYS A 47 -9.36 2.97 -6.79
N GLU A 48 -9.74 1.73 -6.54
CA GLU A 48 -9.95 1.21 -5.20
C GLU A 48 -8.60 0.74 -4.64
N ILE A 49 -8.23 1.24 -3.47
CA ILE A 49 -6.95 0.90 -2.84
C ILE A 49 -7.16 -0.30 -1.93
N ILE A 50 -6.20 -1.21 -1.96
CA ILE A 50 -6.03 -2.24 -0.93
C ILE A 50 -4.63 -2.08 -0.34
N THR A 51 -4.52 -2.04 0.97
CA THR A 51 -3.24 -1.96 1.69
C THR A 51 -2.99 -3.24 2.48
N GLU A 52 -1.85 -3.31 3.16
CA GLU A 52 -1.55 -4.39 4.10
C GLU A 52 -2.61 -4.51 5.21
N LEU A 53 -3.31 -3.43 5.56
CA LEU A 53 -4.37 -3.47 6.59
C LEU A 53 -5.56 -4.31 6.15
N GLU A 54 -6.09 -4.03 4.94
CA GLU A 54 -7.16 -4.82 4.35
C GLU A 54 -6.69 -6.26 4.06
N ALA A 55 -5.42 -6.44 3.67
CA ALA A 55 -4.87 -7.77 3.41
C ALA A 55 -4.89 -8.65 4.68
N VAL A 56 -4.51 -8.11 5.84
CA VAL A 56 -4.57 -8.85 7.12
C VAL A 56 -6.01 -9.31 7.41
N PHE A 57 -6.98 -8.41 7.26
CA PHE A 57 -8.39 -8.73 7.47
C PHE A 57 -8.92 -9.77 6.48
N LEU A 58 -8.67 -9.58 5.19
CA LEU A 58 -9.19 -10.46 4.14
C LEU A 58 -8.60 -11.88 4.20
N LEU A 59 -7.35 -12.02 4.63
CA LEU A 59 -6.66 -13.31 4.67
C LEU A 59 -6.87 -14.09 5.97
N SER A 60 -7.23 -13.40 7.07
CA SER A 60 -7.26 -14.04 8.39
C SER A 60 -8.46 -13.70 9.27
N GLY A 61 -9.19 -12.63 8.98
CA GLY A 61 -10.23 -12.06 9.86
C GLY A 61 -9.70 -11.10 10.92
N ALA A 62 -8.38 -11.08 11.17
CA ALA A 62 -7.76 -10.17 12.15
C ALA A 62 -7.80 -8.71 11.70
N ASN A 63 -7.79 -7.78 12.64
CA ASN A 63 -7.66 -6.35 12.36
C ASN A 63 -6.19 -5.93 12.44
N ALA A 64 -5.84 -4.90 11.68
CA ALA A 64 -4.50 -4.33 11.70
C ALA A 64 -4.54 -2.80 11.78
N ALA A 65 -3.57 -2.24 12.49
CA ALA A 65 -3.30 -0.81 12.54
C ALA A 65 -1.82 -0.54 12.29
N LEU A 66 -1.53 0.47 11.45
CA LEU A 66 -0.15 0.95 11.28
C LEU A 66 0.30 1.69 12.54
N ILE A 67 1.36 1.23 13.18
CA ILE A 67 1.93 1.86 14.39
C ILE A 67 3.24 2.60 14.12
N ALA A 68 4.01 2.20 13.12
CA ALA A 68 5.20 2.91 12.68
C ALA A 68 5.51 2.63 11.21
N GLY A 69 6.18 3.57 10.55
CA GLY A 69 6.67 3.41 9.19
C GLY A 69 8.05 4.05 9.04
N GLY A 70 8.85 3.49 8.14
CA GLY A 70 10.23 3.89 7.91
C GLY A 70 11.25 2.95 8.55
N GLY A 71 12.49 3.07 8.07
CA GLY A 71 13.62 2.27 8.47
C GLY A 71 14.86 2.71 7.67
N VAL A 72 16.01 2.16 8.02
CA VAL A 72 17.31 2.46 7.39
C VAL A 72 18.12 1.17 7.26
N CYS A 73 19.19 1.20 6.47
CA CYS A 73 20.12 0.08 6.29
C CYS A 73 19.45 -1.15 5.64
N GLY A 74 18.63 -0.94 4.61
CA GLY A 74 17.91 -2.01 3.91
C GLY A 74 16.47 -2.22 4.40
N ALA A 75 16.02 -1.44 5.38
CA ALA A 75 14.64 -1.40 5.87
C ALA A 75 13.88 -0.13 5.40
N GLU A 76 14.36 0.54 4.34
CA GLU A 76 13.72 1.73 3.80
C GLU A 76 12.29 1.39 3.34
N GLY A 77 11.29 2.06 3.91
CA GLY A 77 9.89 1.79 3.61
C GLY A 77 9.27 0.62 4.40
N SER A 78 9.97 0.04 5.39
CA SER A 78 9.36 -0.93 6.30
C SER A 78 8.23 -0.32 7.13
N VAL A 79 7.31 -1.17 7.59
CA VAL A 79 6.19 -0.79 8.45
C VAL A 79 6.08 -1.74 9.64
N TRP A 80 5.56 -1.22 10.75
CA TRP A 80 5.14 -2.00 11.91
C TRP A 80 3.63 -1.96 12.02
N LEU A 81 3.03 -3.15 12.13
CA LEU A 81 1.59 -3.33 12.30
C LEU A 81 1.29 -3.87 13.69
N ALA A 82 0.33 -3.26 14.38
CA ALA A 82 -0.36 -3.91 15.48
C ALA A 82 -1.48 -4.75 14.88
N ILE A 83 -1.53 -6.05 15.22
CA ILE A 83 -2.55 -6.98 14.71
C ILE A 83 -3.28 -7.59 15.91
N ASP A 84 -4.61 -7.50 15.90
CA ASP A 84 -5.49 -8.03 16.94
C ASP A 84 -6.60 -8.89 16.34
N GLY A 85 -7.01 -9.93 17.06
CA GLY A 85 -7.98 -10.91 16.59
C GLY A 85 -8.08 -12.13 17.51
N GLN A 86 -8.91 -13.09 17.14
CA GLN A 86 -9.04 -14.37 17.82
C GLN A 86 -7.77 -15.22 17.66
N PRO A 87 -7.51 -16.19 18.55
CA PRO A 87 -6.29 -17.01 18.50
C PRO A 87 -6.04 -17.70 17.15
N ASP A 88 -7.10 -18.19 16.49
CA ASP A 88 -6.99 -18.85 15.20
C ASP A 88 -6.70 -17.87 14.05
N GLU A 89 -7.26 -16.66 14.10
CA GLU A 89 -6.99 -15.58 13.14
C GLU A 89 -5.53 -15.13 13.23
N LEU A 90 -5.04 -14.93 14.46
CA LEU A 90 -3.65 -14.58 14.74
C LEU A 90 -2.67 -15.67 14.32
N LYS A 91 -3.02 -16.94 14.54
CA LYS A 91 -2.22 -18.08 14.09
C LYS A 91 -2.17 -18.14 12.56
N SER A 92 -3.29 -17.90 11.89
CA SER A 92 -3.38 -17.88 10.43
C SER A 92 -2.51 -16.79 9.83
N ILE A 93 -2.68 -15.53 10.25
CA ILE A 93 -1.91 -14.41 9.69
C ILE A 93 -0.42 -14.52 9.98
N LYS A 94 -0.05 -15.01 11.17
CA LYS A 94 1.36 -15.25 11.50
C LYS A 94 1.99 -16.26 10.54
N GLY A 95 1.28 -17.33 10.19
CA GLY A 95 1.77 -18.31 9.22
C GLY A 95 2.01 -17.70 7.83
N ILE A 96 1.13 -16.80 7.40
CA ILE A 96 1.29 -16.08 6.13
C ILE A 96 2.48 -15.13 6.19
N ILE A 97 2.58 -14.29 7.21
CA ILE A 97 3.69 -13.34 7.40
C ILE A 97 5.03 -14.09 7.43
N ASP A 98 5.11 -15.19 8.18
CA ASP A 98 6.32 -15.99 8.30
C ASP A 98 6.79 -16.53 6.93
N SER A 99 5.85 -16.79 6.01
CA SER A 99 6.15 -17.28 4.66
C SER A 99 6.68 -16.22 3.69
N ILE A 100 6.39 -14.93 3.93
CA ILE A 100 6.72 -13.83 2.99
C ILE A 100 7.75 -12.83 3.53
N GLN A 101 7.95 -12.72 4.86
CA GLN A 101 8.77 -11.66 5.46
C GLN A 101 10.25 -11.66 5.05
N ASN A 102 10.75 -12.78 4.52
CA ASN A 102 12.14 -12.95 4.08
C ASN A 102 12.29 -13.09 2.56
N GLU A 103 11.30 -12.63 1.79
CA GLU A 103 11.42 -12.58 0.34
C GLU A 103 12.63 -11.73 -0.09
N PRO A 104 13.36 -12.14 -1.15
CA PRO A 104 14.49 -11.38 -1.63
C PRO A 104 14.05 -10.03 -2.19
N ALA A 105 14.93 -9.02 -2.08
CA ALA A 105 14.66 -7.72 -2.67
C ALA A 105 14.38 -7.84 -4.17
N PHE A 106 13.40 -7.04 -4.65
CA PHE A 106 13.07 -6.99 -6.06
C PHE A 106 14.29 -6.56 -6.88
N THR A 107 14.59 -7.33 -7.94
CA THR A 107 15.64 -7.01 -8.90
C THR A 107 15.01 -6.78 -10.27
N LEU A 108 15.41 -5.68 -10.92
CA LEU A 108 15.13 -5.49 -12.35
C LEU A 108 16.03 -6.47 -13.10
N GLN A 109 15.42 -7.47 -13.74
CA GLN A 109 16.12 -8.35 -14.69
C GLN A 109 16.49 -7.59 -15.96
#